data_AF-A0AAV3FN05-F1
#
_entry.id   AF-A0AAV3FN05-F1
#
_cell.length_a   1.000
_cell.length_b   1.000
_cell.length_c   1.000
_cell.angle_alpha   90.00
_cell.angle_beta   90.00
_cell.angle_gamma   90.00
#
_symmetry.space_group_name_H-M   'P 1'
#
loop_
_entity.id
_entity.type
_entity.pdbx_description
1 polymer ?
#
loop_
_entity_poly.entity_id
_entity_poly.type
_entity_poly.pdbx_seq_one_letter_code
_entity_poly.pdbx_strand_id
1 'polypeptide(L)' 'MSAKGCSPDNAAAEGFFGRLKNELFYGRDWRGVGYEEFRERLAAYLTHYNETRIKKSLDWMSPVQYRRSLGLAA' A
#
# COMPACT_ATOMS: atom_id res chain seq x y z
N MET A 1 -15.85 4.53 6.40
CA MET A 1 -16.21 3.19 6.91
C MET A 1 -17.39 2.72 6.08
N SER A 2 -17.26 1.58 5.39
CA SER A 2 -18.33 0.97 4.60
C SER A 2 -19.57 0.65 5.44
N ALA A 3 -20.75 0.59 4.83
CA ALA A 3 -21.94 0.07 5.47
C ALA A 3 -21.73 -1.40 5.88
N LYS A 4 -22.22 -1.77 7.07
CA LYS A 4 -22.11 -3.15 7.57
C LYS A 4 -22.72 -4.12 6.54
N GLY A 5 -21.92 -5.02 5.99
CA GLY A 5 -22.34 -5.99 4.97
C GLY A 5 -21.99 -5.65 3.52
N CYS A 6 -21.44 -4.47 3.23
CA CYS A 6 -20.78 -4.20 1.94
C CYS A 6 -19.31 -4.60 2.05
N SER A 7 -18.98 -5.83 1.64
CA SER A 7 -17.59 -6.30 1.55
C SER A 7 -16.79 -5.74 0.35
N PRO A 8 -17.38 -5.41 -0.83
CA PRO A 8 -16.58 -5.06 -2.00
C PRO A 8 -15.84 -3.74 -1.89
N ASP A 9 -16.41 -2.74 -1.21
CA ASP A 9 -15.83 -1.41 -1.09
C ASP A 9 -14.69 -1.35 -0.07
N ASN A 10 -14.69 -2.23 0.95
CA ASN A 10 -13.60 -2.32 1.91
C ASN A 10 -12.49 -3.30 1.50
N ALA A 11 -12.78 -4.29 0.63
CA ALA A 11 -11.83 -5.34 0.25
C ALA A 11 -10.49 -4.81 -0.31
N ALA A 12 -10.53 -3.74 -1.12
CA ALA A 12 -9.32 -3.13 -1.66
C ALA A 12 -8.44 -2.50 -0.56
N ALA A 13 -9.07 -1.81 0.40
CA ALA A 13 -8.39 -1.21 1.54
C ALA A 13 -7.85 -2.30 2.50
N GLU A 14 -8.65 -3.32 2.80
CA GLU A 14 -8.24 -4.47 3.60
C GLU A 14 -7.02 -5.17 3.02
N GLY A 15 -7.01 -5.40 1.70
CA GLY A 15 -5.88 -6.00 0.99
C GLY A 15 -4.60 -5.14 1.06
N PHE A 16 -4.73 -3.81 1.06
CA PHE A 16 -3.61 -2.90 1.26
C PHE A 16 -3.10 -2.96 2.71
N PHE A 17 -3.99 -2.79 3.70
CA PHE A 17 -3.60 -2.78 5.11
C PHE A 17 -3.03 -4.11 5.59
N GLY A 18 -3.52 -5.24 5.07
CA GLY A 18 -2.93 -6.55 5.33
C GLY A 18 -1.47 -6.63 4.88
N ARG A 19 -1.15 -6.11 3.68
CA ARG A 19 0.22 -6.07 3.16
C ARG A 19 1.10 -5.11 3.95
N LEU A 20 0.60 -3.90 4.22
CA LEU A 20 1.32 -2.92 5.02
C LEU A 20 1.72 -3.51 6.38
N LYS A 21 0.79 -4.16 7.08
CA LYS A 21 1.07 -4.80 8.37
C LYS A 21 2.11 -5.91 8.23
N ASN A 22 1.99 -6.80 7.25
CA ASN A 22 2.92 -7.92 7.09
C ASN A 22 4.31 -7.49 6.64
N GLU A 23 4.41 -6.53 5.72
CA GLU A 23 5.68 -6.17 5.07
C GLU A 23 6.44 -5.07 5.82
N LEU A 24 5.73 -4.13 6.46
CA LEU A 24 6.34 -3.04 7.21
C LEU A 24 6.40 -3.31 8.72
N PHE A 25 5.33 -3.85 9.32
CA PHE A 25 5.22 -3.90 10.78
C PHE A 25 5.62 -5.25 11.38
N TYR A 26 5.17 -6.35 10.80
CA TYR A 26 5.30 -7.69 11.36
C TYR A 26 6.77 -8.13 11.39
N GLY A 27 7.19 -8.75 12.49
CA GLY A 27 8.57 -9.22 12.68
C GLY A 27 9.60 -8.12 12.93
N ARG A 28 9.18 -6.87 13.19
CA ARG A 28 10.07 -5.75 13.53
C ARG A 28 9.84 -5.28 14.96
N ASP A 29 10.93 -4.98 15.65
CA ASP A 29 10.88 -4.25 16.91
C ASP A 29 10.81 -2.75 16.64
N TRP A 30 9.82 -2.10 17.26
CA TRP A 30 9.59 -0.66 17.14
C TRP A 30 9.97 0.10 18.41
N ARG A 31 10.48 -0.59 19.43
CA ARG A 31 11.00 0.07 20.64
C ARG A 31 12.16 1.00 20.27
N GLY A 32 12.08 2.25 20.71
CA GLY A 32 13.08 3.27 20.42
C GLY A 32 12.96 3.92 19.04
N VAL A 33 12.06 3.47 18.16
CA VAL A 33 11.79 4.15 16.88
C VAL A 33 10.94 5.39 17.15
N GLY A 34 11.50 6.56 16.85
CA GLY A 34 10.81 7.83 16.97
C GLY A 34 9.76 8.04 15.87
N TYR A 35 8.89 9.02 16.07
CA TYR A 35 7.84 9.36 15.11
C TYR A 35 8.40 9.72 13.72
N GLU A 36 9.46 10.53 13.64
CA GLU A 36 10.03 10.94 12.35
C GLU A 36 10.59 9.75 11.57
N GLU A 37 11.34 8.87 12.23
CA GLU A 37 11.86 7.66 11.61
C GLU A 37 10.72 6.73 11.16
N PHE A 38 9.68 6.58 11.98
CA PHE A 38 8.50 5.82 11.59
C PHE A 38 7.81 6.42 10.35
N ARG A 39 7.64 7.75 10.32
CA ARG A 39 7.03 8.50 9.22
C ARG A 39 7.82 8.29 7.92
N GLU A 40 9.14 8.36 7.97
CA GLU A 40 10.02 8.14 6.82
C GLU A 40 9.94 6.69 6.30
N ARG A 41 9.98 5.70 7.20
CA ARG A 41 9.82 4.28 6.83
C ARG A 41 8.46 4.00 6.18
N LEU A 42 7.40 4.61 6.72
CA LEU A 42 6.06 4.51 6.15
C LEU A 42 5.99 5.19 4.78
N ALA A 43 6.54 6.40 4.63
CA ALA A 43 6.57 7.11 3.36
C ALA A 43 7.32 6.30 2.29
N ALA A 44 8.49 5.75 2.62
CA ALA A 44 9.26 4.89 1.72
C ALA A 44 8.47 3.65 1.29
N TYR A 45 7.75 3.01 2.22
CA TYR A 45 6.88 1.88 1.90
C TYR A 45 5.76 2.28 0.92
N LEU A 46 5.13 3.43 1.14
CA LEU A 46 4.05 3.93 0.27
C LEU A 46 4.56 4.25 -1.14
N THR A 47 5.72 4.90 -1.26
CA THR A 47 6.39 5.14 -2.54
C THR A 47 6.69 3.82 -3.23
N HIS A 48 7.28 2.85 -2.52
CA HIS A 48 7.55 1.53 -3.08
C HIS A 48 6.27 0.87 -3.60
N TYR A 49 5.22 0.82 -2.77
CA TYR A 49 3.95 0.19 -3.09
C TYR A 49 3.27 0.81 -4.32
N ASN A 50 3.30 2.14 -4.45
CA ASN A 50 2.61 2.84 -5.52
C ASN A 50 3.42 2.91 -6.83
N GLU A 51 4.73 3.13 -6.74
CA GLU A 51 5.54 3.50 -7.91
C GLU A 51 6.37 2.34 -8.46
N THR A 52 6.78 1.41 -7.60
CA THR A 52 7.76 0.36 -7.99
C THR A 52 7.25 -1.06 -7.86
N ARG A 53 6.21 -1.30 -7.03
CA ARG A 53 5.71 -2.66 -6.79
C ARG A 53 5.01 -3.22 -8.01
N ILE A 54 5.59 -4.26 -8.60
CA ILE A 54 5.00 -4.99 -9.71
C ILE A 54 3.82 -5.84 -9.24
N LYS A 55 2.67 -5.72 -9.92
CA LYS A 55 1.48 -6.55 -9.67
C LYS A 55 1.08 -7.27 -10.94
N LYS A 56 1.05 -8.62 -10.89
CA LYS A 56 0.58 -9.46 -11.99
C LYS A 56 -0.84 -9.09 -12.46
N SER A 57 -1.71 -8.69 -11.52
CA SER A 57 -3.08 -8.25 -11.83
C SER A 57 -3.15 -6.92 -12.58
N LEU A 58 -2.05 -6.16 -12.64
CA LEU A 58 -1.93 -4.88 -13.32
C LEU A 58 -1.00 -4.99 -14.53
N ASP A 59 -1.03 -6.13 -15.21
CA ASP A 59 -0.15 -6.41 -16.36
C ASP A 59 1.33 -6.20 -16.06
N TRP A 60 1.77 -6.67 -14.88
CA TRP A 60 3.15 -6.50 -14.42
C TRP A 60 3.61 -5.04 -14.30
N MET A 61 2.69 -4.11 -14.10
CA MET A 61 2.98 -2.70 -13.83
C MET A 61 2.85 -2.38 -12.34
N SER A 62 3.45 -1.26 -11.92
CA SER A 62 3.13 -0.63 -10.65
C SER A 62 1.76 0.06 -10.68
N PRO A 63 1.12 0.30 -9.52
CA PRO A 63 -0.16 1.01 -9.48
C PRO A 63 -0.15 2.35 -10.23
N VAL A 64 0.92 3.15 -10.09
CA VAL A 64 1.05 4.43 -10.81
C VAL A 64 1.22 4.21 -12.31
N GLN A 65 2.08 3.26 -12.72
CA GLN A 65 2.27 2.94 -14.13
C GLN A 65 0.97 2.47 -14.79
N TYR A 66 0.21 1.60 -14.12
CA TYR A 66 -1.08 1.12 -14.59
C TYR A 66 -2.11 2.25 -14.70
N ARG A 67 -2.14 3.18 -13.74
CA ARG A 67 -3.04 4.35 -13.85
C ARG A 67 -2.65 5.26 -15.03
N ARG A 68 -1.36 5.43 -15.29
CA ARG A 68 -0.86 6.20 -16.44
C ARG A 68 -1.19 5.53 -17.77
N SER A 69 -1.07 4.20 -17.87
CA SER A 69 -1.44 3.48 -19.09
C SER A 69 -2.94 3.58 -19.43
N LEU A 70 -3.78 3.79 -18.40
CA LEU A 70 -5.21 4.06 -18.55
C LEU A 70 -5.57 5.55 -18.76
N GLY A 71 -4.59 6.46 -18.74
CA GLY A 71 -4.84 7.91 -18.79
C GLY A 71 -5.55 8.48 -17.54
N LEU A 72 -5.52 7.76 -16.42
CA LEU A 72 -6.19 8.11 -15.15
C LEU A 72 -5.26 8.83 -14.16
N ALA A 73 -4.00 9.07 -14.54
CA ALA A 73 -3.01 9.79 -13.78
C ALA A 73 -2.12 10.57 -14.75
N ALA A 74 -1.76 11.81 -14.36
CA ALA A 74 -0.82 12.67 -15.06
C ALA A 74 0.64 12.18 -14.94
#